data_AF-A0A959W585-F1
#
_entry.id   AF-A0A959W585-F1
#
_cell.length_a   1.000
_cell.length_b   1.000
_cell.length_c   1.000
_cell.angle_alpha   90.00
_cell.angle_beta   90.00
_cell.angle_gamma   90.00
#
_symmetry.space_group_name_H-M   'P 1'
#
loop_
_entity.id
_entity.type
_entity.pdbx_description
1 polymer ?
#
loop_
_entity_poly.entity_id
_entity_poly.type
_entity_poly.pdbx_seq_one_letter_code
_entity_poly.pdbx_strand_id
1 'polypeptide(L)'
;MRRTLAFALILPAIVLPFTGCSDGRKIATPPACLSDAATWVTALSDAPNQVRISGATPISECLVKEQAAAQHEEVGKTAVEVATQLAAFYKGAGKDKKQTGSGEKVNQGSASSEQAAIMAGYLVGAIEKGADETEGIHATLVDRVEAAATNGLAGADQQIQDAYQQGHEAGLQSG
;
A
#
# COMPACT_ATOMS: atom_id res chain seq x y z
N MET A 1 -49.77 15.06 -62.01
CA MET A 1 -48.49 15.79 -62.11
C MET A 1 -48.05 16.21 -60.71
N ARG A 2 -46.80 15.89 -60.33
CA ARG A 2 -45.92 16.54 -59.32
C ARG A 2 -46.46 16.72 -57.88
N ARG A 3 -46.01 15.94 -56.88
CA ARG A 3 -44.67 15.86 -56.20
C ARG A 3 -44.59 16.79 -54.97
N THR A 4 -44.08 16.21 -53.87
CA THR A 4 -43.24 16.80 -52.79
C THR A 4 -43.94 17.70 -51.74
N LEU A 5 -43.60 17.73 -50.44
CA LEU A 5 -42.46 17.25 -49.65
C LEU A 5 -42.89 16.99 -48.19
N ALA A 6 -42.46 15.87 -47.62
CA ALA A 6 -42.41 15.64 -46.18
C ALA A 6 -41.11 16.24 -45.63
N PHE A 7 -41.20 17.15 -44.67
CA PHE A 7 -40.04 17.66 -43.94
C PHE A 7 -39.80 16.76 -42.72
N ALA A 8 -38.83 15.85 -42.85
CA ALA A 8 -38.30 15.08 -41.73
C ALA A 8 -37.33 15.96 -40.93
N LEU A 9 -37.63 16.15 -39.65
CA LEU A 9 -36.83 16.90 -38.69
C LEU A 9 -35.68 15.99 -38.22
N ILE A 10 -34.46 16.25 -38.71
CA ILE A 10 -33.25 15.49 -38.36
C ILE A 10 -32.64 16.13 -37.12
N LEU A 11 -32.64 15.40 -36.00
CA LEU A 11 -31.91 15.73 -34.77
C LEU A 11 -30.41 15.53 -34.99
N PRO A 12 -29.53 16.52 -34.75
CA PRO A 12 -28.09 16.28 -34.80
C PRO A 12 -27.66 15.58 -33.50
N ALA A 13 -27.26 14.31 -33.62
CA ALA A 13 -26.54 13.59 -32.57
C ALA A 13 -25.13 14.19 -32.44
N ILE A 14 -24.93 15.06 -31.46
CA ILE A 14 -23.61 15.60 -31.10
C ILE A 14 -22.84 14.48 -30.39
N VAL A 15 -21.99 13.78 -31.14
CA VAL A 15 -21.01 12.85 -30.59
C VAL A 15 -19.81 13.69 -30.16
N LEU A 16 -19.65 13.92 -28.86
CA LEU A 16 -18.44 14.52 -28.30
C LEU A 16 -17.38 13.42 -28.15
N PRO A 17 -16.29 13.42 -28.94
CA PRO A 17 -15.14 12.57 -28.62
C PRO A 17 -14.46 13.17 -27.38
N PHE A 18 -14.57 12.49 -26.24
CA PHE A 18 -13.69 12.73 -25.10
C PHE A 18 -12.26 12.31 -25.49
N THR A 19 -11.57 13.21 -26.20
CA THR A 19 -10.12 13.12 -26.41
C THR A 19 -9.44 13.69 -25.17
N GLY A 20 -9.51 12.94 -24.07
CA GLY A 20 -8.65 13.15 -22.90
C GLY A 20 -7.23 12.67 -23.20
N CYS A 21 -6.56 13.27 -24.18
CA CYS A 21 -5.12 13.06 -24.40
C CYS A 21 -4.35 14.01 -23.48
N SER A 22 -4.05 13.54 -22.28
CA SER A 22 -2.94 14.08 -21.51
C SER A 22 -1.65 13.67 -22.23
N ASP A 23 -1.01 14.62 -22.91
CA ASP A 23 0.37 14.49 -23.43
C ASP A 23 1.42 14.62 -22.30
N GLY A 24 1.05 14.27 -21.06
CA GLY A 24 1.96 14.22 -19.93
C GLY A 24 2.79 12.94 -19.98
N ARG A 25 4.11 13.06 -20.11
CA ARG A 25 5.04 11.93 -20.08
C ARG A 25 4.91 11.20 -18.74
N LYS A 26 4.05 10.18 -18.70
CA LYS A 26 3.90 9.25 -17.58
C LYS A 26 5.29 8.76 -17.17
N ILE A 27 5.64 8.96 -15.91
CA ILE A 27 6.84 8.36 -15.34
C ILE A 27 6.52 6.88 -15.14
N ALA A 28 7.36 6.01 -15.70
CA ALA A 28 7.15 4.58 -15.58
C ALA A 28 7.32 4.16 -14.12
N THR A 29 6.27 3.53 -13.57
CA THR A 29 6.38 2.83 -12.29
C THR A 29 7.50 1.79 -12.40
N PRO A 30 8.45 1.73 -11.45
CA PRO A 30 9.45 0.67 -11.44
C PRO A 30 8.78 -0.71 -11.49
N PRO A 31 9.24 -1.65 -12.35
CA PRO A 31 8.61 -2.98 -12.47
C PRO A 31 8.57 -3.76 -11.15
N ALA A 32 9.53 -3.51 -10.25
CA ALA A 32 9.55 -4.11 -8.92
C ALA A 32 8.30 -3.77 -8.11
N CYS A 33 7.76 -2.55 -8.23
CA CYS A 33 6.56 -2.13 -7.50
C CYS A 33 5.28 -2.84 -7.97
N LEU A 34 5.31 -3.44 -9.16
CA LEU A 34 4.18 -4.20 -9.72
C LEU A 34 4.30 -5.71 -9.43
N SER A 35 5.23 -6.11 -8.55
CA SER A 35 5.29 -7.49 -8.06
C SER A 35 4.13 -7.79 -7.11
N ASP A 36 3.91 -9.08 -6.85
CA ASP A 36 2.90 -9.53 -5.89
C ASP A 36 3.22 -9.17 -4.42
N ALA A 37 2.22 -9.34 -3.56
CA ALA A 37 2.34 -9.08 -2.12
C ALA A 37 3.39 -9.96 -1.43
N ALA A 38 3.59 -11.21 -1.88
CA ALA A 38 4.59 -12.11 -1.30
C ALA A 38 6.01 -11.58 -1.51
N THR A 39 6.28 -10.99 -2.67
CA THR A 39 7.56 -10.33 -2.98
C THR A 39 7.79 -9.12 -2.08
N TRP A 40 6.74 -8.32 -1.82
CA TRP A 40 6.82 -7.18 -0.91
C TRP A 40 7.08 -7.61 0.53
N VAL A 41 6.36 -8.62 1.04
CA VAL A 41 6.58 -9.19 2.37
C VAL A 41 8.01 -9.72 2.51
N THR A 42 8.53 -10.39 1.48
CA THR A 42 9.90 -10.89 1.47
C THR A 42 10.91 -9.75 1.57
N ALA A 43 10.73 -8.67 0.80
CA ALA A 43 11.58 -7.49 0.89
C ALA A 43 11.50 -6.82 2.27
N LEU A 44 10.29 -6.69 2.83
CA LEU A 44 10.07 -6.09 4.15
C LEU A 44 10.78 -6.85 5.27
N SER A 45 11.15 -8.11 5.09
CA SER A 45 11.89 -8.86 6.11
C SER A 45 13.26 -8.27 6.46
N ASP A 46 13.80 -7.38 5.62
CA ASP A 46 15.03 -6.62 5.90
C ASP A 46 14.83 -5.45 6.89
N ALA A 47 13.58 -5.05 7.14
CA ALA A 47 13.24 -4.00 8.10
C ALA A 47 13.77 -4.35 9.51
N PRO A 48 14.27 -3.36 10.30
CA PRO A 48 14.19 -1.92 10.07
C PRO A 48 15.32 -1.36 9.19
N ASN A 49 16.17 -2.20 8.59
CA ASN A 49 17.14 -1.72 7.62
C ASN A 49 16.44 -1.32 6.32
N GLN A 50 17.21 -0.75 5.40
CA GLN A 50 16.70 -0.32 4.11
C GLN A 50 16.09 -1.49 3.32
N VAL A 51 14.78 -1.42 3.10
CA VAL A 51 14.00 -2.37 2.29
C VAL A 51 14.05 -1.96 0.83
N ARG A 52 14.33 -2.93 -0.03
CA ARG A 52 14.24 -2.78 -1.49
C ARG A 52 13.47 -3.93 -2.12
N ILE A 53 12.41 -3.62 -2.84
CA ILE A 53 11.66 -4.61 -3.62
C ILE A 53 12.55 -5.13 -4.74
N SER A 54 12.66 -6.46 -4.83
CA SER A 54 13.58 -7.15 -5.73
C SER A 54 15.05 -6.70 -5.60
N GLY A 55 15.44 -6.22 -4.41
CA GLY A 55 16.79 -5.76 -4.10
C GLY A 55 17.20 -4.42 -4.71
N ALA A 56 16.33 -3.75 -5.46
CA ALA A 56 16.67 -2.53 -6.19
C ALA A 56 15.83 -1.30 -5.79
N THR A 57 14.52 -1.45 -5.67
CA THR A 57 13.59 -0.31 -5.59
C THR A 57 13.11 -0.06 -4.15
N PRO A 58 13.41 1.09 -3.53
CA PRO A 58 12.77 1.53 -2.29
C PRO A 58 11.24 1.59 -2.45
N ILE A 59 10.50 1.36 -1.37
CA ILE A 59 9.03 1.36 -1.41
C ILE A 59 8.50 2.77 -1.71
N SER A 60 9.17 3.82 -1.22
CA SER A 60 8.77 5.21 -1.48
C SER A 60 8.80 5.56 -2.96
N GLU A 61 9.70 4.95 -3.75
CA GLU A 61 9.81 5.15 -5.20
C GLU A 61 8.66 4.49 -5.99
N CYS A 62 7.81 3.71 -5.35
CA CYS A 62 6.62 3.13 -5.98
C CYS A 62 5.48 4.13 -6.17
N LEU A 63 5.56 5.30 -5.53
CA LEU A 63 4.57 6.38 -5.60
C LEU A 63 5.12 7.56 -6.40
N VAL A 64 4.97 7.53 -7.72
CA VAL A 64 5.47 8.59 -8.62
C VAL A 64 4.36 9.58 -8.97
N LYS A 65 4.68 10.89 -8.99
CA LYS A 65 3.72 12.00 -9.26
C LYS A 65 2.79 11.77 -10.45
N GLU A 66 3.33 11.22 -11.55
CA GLU A 66 2.60 11.03 -12.81
C GLU A 66 2.41 9.56 -13.16
N GLN A 67 2.04 8.74 -12.18
CA GLN A 67 1.78 7.32 -12.40
C GLN A 67 0.59 7.08 -13.35
N ALA A 68 0.63 5.96 -14.09
CA ALA A 68 -0.55 5.48 -14.81
C ALA A 68 -1.62 5.04 -13.80
N ALA A 69 -2.89 5.39 -14.03
CA ALA A 69 -3.96 5.12 -13.07
C ALA A 69 -4.07 3.63 -12.69
N ALA A 70 -3.94 2.73 -13.69
CA ALA A 70 -3.95 1.28 -13.45
C ALA A 70 -2.79 0.82 -12.56
N GLN A 71 -1.59 1.37 -12.74
CA GLN A 71 -0.42 1.03 -11.93
C GLN A 71 -0.54 1.58 -10.50
N HIS A 72 -1.11 2.77 -10.33
CA HIS A 72 -1.40 3.33 -9.01
C HIS A 72 -2.40 2.45 -8.26
N GLU A 73 -3.47 2.02 -8.91
CA GLU A 73 -4.43 1.09 -8.32
C GLU A 73 -3.76 -0.24 -7.91
N GLU A 74 -2.91 -0.78 -8.77
CA GLU A 74 -2.19 -2.04 -8.52
C GLU A 74 -1.22 -1.93 -7.34
N VAL A 75 -0.36 -0.91 -7.31
CA VAL A 75 0.56 -0.65 -6.18
C VAL A 75 -0.22 -0.45 -4.89
N GLY A 76 -1.29 0.36 -4.93
CA GLY A 76 -2.10 0.64 -3.75
C GLY A 76 -2.82 -0.60 -3.22
N LYS A 77 -3.32 -1.47 -4.11
CA LYS A 77 -3.91 -2.76 -3.73
C LYS A 77 -2.88 -3.66 -3.06
N THR A 78 -1.70 -3.82 -3.64
CA THR A 78 -0.63 -4.63 -3.08
C THR A 78 -0.20 -4.12 -1.70
N ALA A 79 -0.01 -2.81 -1.53
CA ALA A 79 0.36 -2.23 -0.25
C ALA A 79 -0.68 -2.50 0.85
N VAL A 80 -1.97 -2.33 0.57
CA VAL A 80 -3.05 -2.64 1.52
C VAL A 80 -3.12 -4.13 1.84
N GLU A 81 -2.89 -5.00 0.85
CA GLU A 81 -2.87 -6.45 1.05
C GLU A 81 -1.71 -6.86 1.97
N VAL A 82 -0.50 -6.36 1.73
CA VAL A 82 0.69 -6.60 2.56
C VAL A 82 0.45 -6.10 3.99
N ALA A 83 -0.03 -4.87 4.15
CA ALA A 83 -0.36 -4.30 5.46
C ALA A 83 -1.37 -5.17 6.22
N THR A 84 -2.41 -5.66 5.54
CA THR A 84 -3.41 -6.55 6.12
C THR A 84 -2.81 -7.88 6.57
N GLN A 85 -1.92 -8.48 5.76
CA GLN A 85 -1.25 -9.73 6.12
C GLN A 85 -0.37 -9.55 7.36
N LEU A 86 0.44 -8.49 7.41
CA LEU A 86 1.32 -8.18 8.54
C LEU A 86 0.53 -7.90 9.82
N ALA A 87 -0.59 -7.18 9.71
CA ALA A 87 -1.49 -6.94 10.84
C ALA A 87 -2.10 -8.23 11.40
N ALA A 88 -2.45 -9.17 10.53
CA ALA A 88 -2.95 -10.47 10.97
C ALA A 88 -1.90 -11.26 11.77
N PHE A 89 -0.61 -11.17 11.40
CA PHE A 89 0.48 -11.87 12.08
C PHE A 89 0.68 -11.39 13.52
N TYR A 90 0.83 -10.08 13.76
CA TYR A 90 1.08 -9.60 15.13
C TYR A 90 -0.18 -9.65 16.01
N LYS A 91 -1.38 -9.53 15.41
CA LYS A 91 -2.66 -9.66 16.13
C LYS A 91 -2.90 -11.08 16.66
N GLY A 92 -2.36 -12.10 15.98
CA GLY A 92 -2.44 -13.50 16.40
C GLY A 92 -1.77 -13.76 17.76
N ALA A 93 -0.60 -13.16 18.02
CA ALA A 93 0.17 -13.40 19.24
C ALA A 93 -0.52 -12.95 20.53
N GLY A 94 -1.37 -11.92 20.48
CA GLY A 94 -2.14 -11.47 21.64
C GLY A 94 -3.23 -12.46 22.08
N LYS A 95 -3.75 -13.28 21.16
CA LYS A 95 -4.80 -14.26 21.46
C LYS A 95 -4.26 -15.50 22.17
N ASP A 96 -3.04 -15.92 21.84
CA ASP A 96 -2.41 -17.11 22.42
C ASP A 96 -2.03 -16.93 23.90
N LYS A 97 -1.78 -15.69 24.35
CA LYS A 97 -1.50 -15.38 25.76
C LYS A 97 -2.71 -15.57 26.68
N LYS A 98 -3.94 -15.45 26.17
CA LYS A 98 -5.17 -15.57 26.99
C LYS A 98 -5.56 -17.02 27.33
N GLN A 99 -4.92 -18.02 26.70
CA GLN A 99 -5.42 -19.41 26.70
C GLN A 99 -4.49 -20.46 27.34
N THR A 100 -3.36 -20.07 27.95
CA THR A 100 -2.49 -21.05 28.62
C THR A 100 -2.06 -20.57 30.00
N GLY A 101 -2.64 -21.18 31.04
CA GLY A 101 -2.00 -21.29 32.35
C GLY A 101 -0.74 -22.15 32.22
N SER A 102 0.36 -21.65 32.78
CA SER A 102 1.51 -22.41 33.28
C SER A 102 2.08 -23.49 32.36
N GLY A 103 2.94 -23.10 31.43
CA GLY A 103 3.83 -24.03 30.72
C GLY A 103 4.75 -23.25 29.78
N GLU A 104 6.05 -23.37 30.02
CA GLU A 104 7.17 -22.76 29.28
C GLU A 104 6.95 -22.79 27.75
N LYS A 105 6.43 -21.70 27.20
CA LYS A 105 6.28 -21.51 25.75
C LYS A 105 7.48 -20.70 25.26
N VAL A 106 8.22 -21.32 24.36
CA VAL A 106 9.37 -20.75 23.65
C VAL A 106 9.02 -19.36 23.08
N ASN A 107 9.90 -18.37 23.30
CA ASN A 107 9.84 -16.96 22.85
C ASN A 107 9.81 -16.75 21.32
N GLN A 108 9.53 -17.78 20.53
CA GLN A 108 9.64 -17.73 19.07
C GLN A 108 8.45 -17.00 18.42
N GLY A 109 7.26 -17.08 19.04
CA GLY A 109 6.06 -16.38 18.56
C GLY A 109 6.11 -14.87 18.76
N SER A 110 6.68 -14.40 19.88
CA SER A 110 6.80 -12.96 20.16
C SER A 110 7.77 -12.29 19.18
N ALA A 111 8.95 -12.89 18.96
CA ALA A 111 9.92 -12.39 18.00
C ALA A 111 9.34 -12.28 16.57
N SER A 112 8.53 -13.26 16.14
CA SER A 112 7.87 -13.19 14.83
C SER A 112 6.80 -12.10 14.73
N SER A 113 6.06 -11.84 15.82
CA SER A 113 5.04 -10.80 15.84
C SER A 113 5.62 -9.40 15.96
N GLU A 114 6.70 -9.25 16.72
CA GLU A 114 7.48 -8.00 16.77
C GLU A 114 8.05 -7.67 15.39
N GLN A 115 8.65 -8.65 14.70
CA GLN A 115 9.14 -8.44 13.34
C GLN A 115 7.99 -8.08 12.39
N ALA A 116 6.83 -8.72 12.50
CA ALA A 116 5.66 -8.36 11.68
C ALA A 116 5.19 -6.92 11.94
N ALA A 117 5.26 -6.45 13.18
CA ALA A 117 4.95 -5.07 13.53
C ALA A 117 5.97 -4.07 12.95
N ILE A 118 7.27 -4.37 13.04
CA ILE A 118 8.34 -3.59 12.40
C ILE A 118 8.10 -3.48 10.89
N MET A 119 7.79 -4.61 10.22
CA MET A 119 7.49 -4.64 8.80
C MET A 119 6.26 -3.79 8.45
N ALA A 120 5.20 -3.86 9.25
CA ALA A 120 3.97 -3.10 9.03
C ALA A 120 4.22 -1.60 9.18
N GLY A 121 4.95 -1.19 10.24
CA GLY A 121 5.35 0.19 10.44
C GLY A 121 6.21 0.70 9.28
N TYR A 122 7.24 -0.06 8.89
CA TYR A 122 8.14 0.33 7.79
C TYR A 122 7.38 0.58 6.50
N LEU A 123 6.45 -0.31 6.14
CA LEU A 123 5.61 -0.15 4.97
C LEU A 123 4.84 1.17 5.01
N VAL A 124 4.19 1.50 6.14
CA VAL A 124 3.44 2.75 6.30
C VAL A 124 4.36 3.96 6.17
N GLY A 125 5.48 3.99 6.89
CA GLY A 125 6.43 5.11 6.82
C GLY A 125 7.04 5.31 5.43
N ALA A 126 7.31 4.23 4.69
CA ALA A 126 7.83 4.32 3.33
C ALA A 126 6.78 4.85 2.33
N ILE A 127 5.52 4.44 2.51
CA ILE A 127 4.39 4.93 1.71
C ILE A 127 4.09 6.40 2.02
N GLU A 128 4.15 6.81 3.29
CA GLU A 128 4.07 8.22 3.70
C GLU A 128 5.16 9.06 3.03
N LYS A 129 6.42 8.62 3.13
CA LYS A 129 7.55 9.29 2.49
C LYS A 129 7.35 9.46 0.98
N GLY A 130 6.92 8.42 0.28
CA GLY A 130 6.63 8.48 -1.15
C GLY A 130 5.46 9.42 -1.47
N ALA A 131 4.42 9.42 -0.63
CA ALA A 131 3.26 10.28 -0.80
C ALA A 131 3.57 11.76 -0.58
N ASP A 132 4.42 12.11 0.38
CA ASP A 132 4.85 13.48 0.66
C ASP A 132 5.54 14.12 -0.55
N GLU A 133 6.26 13.33 -1.34
CA GLU A 133 6.89 13.78 -2.58
C GLU A 133 5.86 14.06 -3.69
N THR A 134 4.58 13.73 -3.52
CA THR A 134 3.54 13.85 -4.55
C THR A 134 2.48 14.93 -4.30
N GLU A 135 2.75 15.88 -3.40
CA GLU A 135 1.84 17.01 -3.13
C GLU A 135 0.41 16.56 -2.73
N GLY A 136 0.30 15.42 -2.05
CA GLY A 136 -0.96 14.90 -1.51
C GLY A 136 -1.79 14.02 -2.45
N ILE A 137 -1.31 13.70 -3.66
CA ILE A 137 -2.00 12.78 -4.60
C ILE A 137 -2.27 11.42 -3.95
N HIS A 138 -1.32 10.94 -3.15
CA HIS A 138 -1.40 9.62 -2.51
C HIS A 138 -1.88 9.64 -1.04
N ALA A 139 -2.38 10.77 -0.52
CA ALA A 139 -2.79 10.87 0.90
C ALA A 139 -3.86 9.83 1.28
N THR A 140 -4.88 9.63 0.42
CA THR A 140 -5.90 8.59 0.67
C THR A 140 -5.33 7.16 0.64
N LEU A 141 -4.24 6.92 -0.11
CA LEU A 141 -3.57 5.63 -0.07
C LEU A 141 -2.86 5.42 1.26
N VAL A 142 -2.14 6.44 1.75
CA VAL A 142 -1.50 6.43 3.08
C VAL A 142 -2.52 6.04 4.15
N ASP A 143 -3.65 6.76 4.23
CA ASP A 143 -4.70 6.50 5.22
C ASP A 143 -5.19 5.03 5.19
N ARG A 144 -5.35 4.47 3.98
CA ARG A 144 -5.83 3.09 3.79
C ARG A 144 -4.79 2.06 4.21
N VAL A 145 -3.51 2.29 3.90
CA VAL A 145 -2.41 1.41 4.27
C VAL A 145 -2.20 1.46 5.78
N GLU A 146 -2.20 2.65 6.38
CA GLU A 146 -2.12 2.84 7.84
C GLU A 146 -3.28 2.14 8.56
N ALA A 147 -4.52 2.36 8.11
CA ALA A 147 -5.69 1.72 8.72
C ALA A 147 -5.63 0.17 8.65
N ALA A 148 -5.06 -0.38 7.57
CA ALA A 148 -4.84 -1.82 7.44
C ALA A 148 -3.70 -2.30 8.36
N ALA A 149 -2.56 -1.59 8.36
CA ALA A 149 -1.36 -1.92 9.10
C ALA A 149 -1.50 -1.78 10.62
N THR A 150 -2.42 -0.93 11.07
CA THR A 150 -2.71 -0.69 12.51
C THR A 150 -3.89 -1.51 13.01
N ASN A 151 -4.47 -2.40 12.18
CA ASN A 151 -5.63 -3.20 12.59
C ASN A 151 -5.31 -4.05 13.83
N GLY A 152 -5.95 -3.73 14.95
CA GLY A 152 -5.73 -4.43 16.22
C GLY A 152 -4.47 -4.02 16.98
N LEU A 153 -3.69 -3.04 16.49
CA LEU A 153 -2.47 -2.55 17.13
C LEU A 153 -2.76 -1.93 18.51
N ALA A 154 -3.82 -1.13 18.62
CA ALA A 154 -4.22 -0.49 19.88
C ALA A 154 -4.58 -1.49 21.01
N GLY A 155 -4.88 -2.75 20.65
CA GLY A 155 -5.13 -3.83 21.61
C GLY A 155 -3.95 -4.78 21.80
N ALA A 156 -2.84 -4.55 21.10
CA ALA A 156 -1.61 -5.33 21.25
C ALA A 156 -0.82 -4.89 22.49
N ASP A 157 0.13 -5.72 22.92
CA ASP A 157 1.02 -5.34 24.01
C ASP A 157 1.97 -4.19 23.60
N GLN A 158 2.55 -3.52 24.60
CA GLN A 158 3.38 -2.33 24.37
C GLN A 158 4.58 -2.63 23.46
N GLN A 159 5.17 -3.81 23.57
CA GLN A 159 6.33 -4.21 22.78
C GLN A 159 6.00 -4.27 21.28
N ILE A 160 4.81 -4.75 20.91
CA ILE A 160 4.33 -4.72 19.52
C ILE A 160 4.06 -3.29 19.03
N GLN A 161 3.54 -2.41 19.89
CA GLN A 161 3.32 -1.00 19.54
C GLN A 161 4.65 -0.27 19.31
N ASP A 162 5.64 -0.49 20.17
CA ASP A 162 6.97 0.09 20.06
C ASP A 162 7.69 -0.45 18.79
N ALA A 163 7.54 -1.73 18.50
CA ALA A 163 8.07 -2.38 17.30
C ALA A 163 7.46 -1.78 16.01
N TYR A 164 6.14 -1.54 15.99
CA TYR A 164 5.49 -0.82 14.89
C TYR A 164 6.06 0.59 14.72
N GLN A 165 6.19 1.35 15.81
CA GLN A 165 6.72 2.72 15.77
C GLN A 165 8.17 2.75 15.26
N GLN A 166 9.01 1.82 15.70
CA GLN A 166 10.37 1.67 15.21
C GLN A 166 10.41 1.43 13.69
N GLY A 167 9.54 0.54 13.20
CA GLY A 167 9.40 0.29 11.77
C GLY A 167 8.98 1.55 11.02
N HIS A 168 7.97 2.26 11.51
CA HIS A 168 7.42 3.47 10.92
C HIS A 168 8.49 4.55 10.74
N GLU A 169 9.26 4.83 11.78
CA GLU A 169 10.36 5.80 11.73
C GLU A 169 11.46 5.38 10.74
N ALA A 170 11.80 4.10 10.68
CA ALA A 170 12.78 3.58 9.73
C ALA A 170 12.29 3.70 8.27
N GLY A 171 11.00 3.46 8.03
CA GLY A 171 10.34 3.65 6.73
C GLY A 171 10.35 5.11 6.29
N LEU A 172 10.03 6.06 7.18
CA LEU A 172 10.11 7.49 6.88
C LEU A 172 11.52 7.96 6.50
N GLN A 173 12.56 7.34 7.08
CA GLN A 173 13.94 7.70 6.80
C GLN A 173 14.47 7.03 5.52
N SER A 174 14.26 5.73 5.36
CA SER A 174 14.99 4.89 4.41
C SER A 174 14.12 4.09 3.44
N GLY A 175 12.79 4.18 3.62
CA GLY A 175 11.75 3.64 2.75
C GLY A 175 11.85 4.11 1.33
#